data_AF-I5BWN9-F1
#
_entry.id   AF-I5BWN9-F1
#
_cell.length_a   1.000
_cell.length_b   1.000
_cell.length_c   1.000
_cell.angle_alpha   90.00
_cell.angle_beta   90.00
_cell.angle_gamma   90.00
#
_symmetry.space_group_name_H-M   'P 1'
#
loop_
_entity.id
_entity.type
_entity.pdbx_description
1 polymer ?
#
loop_
_entity_poly.entity_id
_entity_poly.type
_entity_poly.pdbx_seq_one_letter_code
_entity_poly.pdbx_strand_id
1 'polypeptide(L)'
;MQLAPGRSIAVDRLLHTFGTPFFIDAPELDAVDGQPFRRLMIAQDTGSAITGPARADLFIGSGAAAGEIAGVIRHKADFYALVPRGLLGG
;
A
#
# COMPACT_ATOMS: atom_id res chain seq x y z
N MET A 1 8.74 3.60 -13.44
CA MET A 1 7.52 4.40 -13.16
C MET A 1 7.79 5.27 -11.94
N GLN A 2 7.22 6.46 -11.87
CA GLN A 2 7.37 7.32 -10.69
C GLN A 2 6.33 6.94 -9.64
N LEU A 3 6.77 6.75 -8.39
CA LEU A 3 5.88 6.49 -7.27
C LEU A 3 5.14 7.78 -6.87
N ALA A 4 3.86 7.64 -6.55
CA ALA A 4 2.99 8.71 -6.11
C ALA A 4 2.81 8.63 -4.58
N PRO A 5 3.22 9.66 -3.82
CA PRO A 5 3.08 9.69 -2.37
C PRO A 5 1.62 9.46 -1.93
N GLY A 6 1.41 8.55 -0.99
CA GLY A 6 0.09 8.18 -0.48
C GLY A 6 -0.82 7.50 -1.51
N ARG A 7 -0.27 7.09 -2.68
CA ARG A 7 -0.98 6.36 -3.76
C ARG A 7 -0.24 5.13 -4.27
N SER A 8 1.05 4.98 -3.98
CA SER A 8 1.84 3.79 -4.32
C SER A 8 2.14 2.94 -3.08
N ILE A 9 2.14 1.63 -3.27
CA ILE A 9 2.60 0.66 -2.26
C ILE A 9 3.63 -0.30 -2.85
N ALA A 10 4.54 -0.76 -2.00
CA ALA A 10 5.36 -1.94 -2.28
C ALA A 10 4.63 -3.20 -1.79
N VAL A 11 4.64 -4.27 -2.58
CA VAL A 11 3.99 -5.54 -2.27
C VAL A 11 4.92 -6.73 -2.52
N ASP A 12 4.53 -7.90 -2.02
CA ASP A 12 5.21 -9.16 -2.35
C ASP A 12 5.04 -9.48 -3.85
N ARG A 13 6.15 -9.44 -4.60
CA ARG A 13 6.17 -9.69 -6.05
C ARG A 13 5.79 -11.11 -6.46
N LEU A 14 5.88 -12.08 -5.54
CA LEU A 14 5.57 -13.48 -5.84
C LEU A 14 4.07 -13.76 -5.73
N LEU A 15 3.35 -12.93 -4.97
CA LEU A 15 1.93 -13.11 -4.69
C LEU A 15 1.06 -12.11 -5.47
N HIS A 16 1.57 -10.91 -5.74
CA HIS A 16 0.80 -9.82 -6.33
C HIS A 16 1.35 -9.38 -7.67
N THR A 17 0.45 -9.10 -8.61
CA THR A 17 0.81 -8.50 -9.91
C THR A 17 0.97 -6.99 -9.77
N PHE A 18 2.05 -6.43 -10.29
CA PHE A 18 2.22 -4.97 -10.36
C PHE A 18 1.10 -4.31 -11.17
N GLY A 19 0.71 -3.11 -10.74
CA GLY A 19 -0.44 -2.38 -11.27
C GLY A 19 -1.77 -2.75 -10.61
N THR A 20 -1.84 -3.81 -9.81
CA THR A 20 -3.07 -4.18 -9.10
C THR A 20 -3.48 -3.06 -8.13
N PRO A 21 -4.72 -2.55 -8.22
CA PRO A 21 -5.24 -1.63 -7.24
C PRO A 21 -5.62 -2.35 -5.95
N PHE A 22 -5.18 -1.82 -4.81
CA PHE A 22 -5.56 -2.28 -3.48
C PHE A 22 -6.24 -1.15 -2.72
N PHE A 23 -7.42 -1.41 -2.18
CA PHE A 23 -7.97 -0.55 -1.15
C PHE A 23 -7.44 -1.02 0.21
N ILE A 24 -6.80 -0.10 0.93
CA ILE A 24 -6.20 -0.34 2.24
C ILE A 24 -7.04 0.38 3.28
N ASP A 25 -7.57 -0.38 4.24
CA ASP A 25 -8.28 0.15 5.41
C ASP A 25 -7.44 -0.11 6.68
N ALA A 26 -6.85 0.95 7.22
CA ALA A 26 -6.02 0.94 8.40
C ALA A 26 -6.51 2.03 9.36
N PRO A 27 -7.59 1.78 10.14
CA PRO A 27 -8.26 2.83 10.89
C PRO A 27 -7.40 3.42 12.03
N GLU A 28 -6.42 2.67 12.52
CA GLU A 28 -5.47 3.10 13.55
C GLU A 28 -4.28 3.90 12.98
N LEU A 29 -4.12 3.96 11.65
CA LEU A 29 -3.09 4.77 11.01
C LEU A 29 -3.67 6.16 10.71
N ASP A 30 -3.29 7.16 11.50
CA ASP A 30 -3.67 8.57 11.31
C ASP A 30 -2.47 9.50 11.05
N ALA A 31 -1.25 8.99 11.19
CA ALA A 31 -0.01 9.76 11.05
C ALA A 31 0.24 10.38 9.65
N VAL A 32 -0.55 10.01 8.63
CA VAL A 32 -0.38 10.50 7.25
C VAL A 32 -1.03 11.87 7.05
N ASP A 33 -2.25 12.07 7.53
CA ASP A 33 -3.04 13.30 7.33
C ASP A 33 -3.95 13.65 8.52
N GLY A 34 -3.78 12.99 9.67
CA GLY A 34 -4.62 13.17 10.86
C GLY A 34 -6.00 12.53 10.76
N GLN A 35 -6.23 11.64 9.80
CA GLN A 35 -7.49 10.90 9.62
C GLN A 35 -7.23 9.39 9.48
N PRO A 36 -8.20 8.53 9.84
CA PRO A 36 -8.08 7.09 9.63
C PRO A 36 -7.74 6.74 8.18
N PHE A 37 -6.66 6.00 7.98
CA PHE A 37 -6.14 5.72 6.65
C PHE A 37 -7.04 4.75 5.88
N ARG A 38 -7.75 5.27 4.88
CA ARG A 38 -8.62 4.51 3.98
C ARG A 38 -8.44 4.96 2.55
N ARG A 39 -7.59 4.28 1.78
CA ARG A 39 -7.20 4.76 0.46
C ARG A 39 -7.05 3.65 -0.56
N LEU A 40 -7.47 3.95 -1.79
CA LEU A 40 -7.11 3.17 -2.97
C LEU A 40 -5.68 3.51 -3.37
N MET A 41 -4.87 2.47 -3.53
CA MET A 41 -3.45 2.49 -3.80
C MET A 41 -3.11 1.55 -4.95
N ILE A 42 -1.97 1.75 -5.60
CA ILE A 42 -1.49 0.89 -6.69
C ILE A 42 -0.22 0.16 -6.25
N ALA A 43 -0.18 -1.15 -6.46
CA ALA A 43 1.05 -1.95 -6.32
C ALA A 43 2.06 -1.57 -7.41
N GLN A 44 3.02 -0.71 -7.10
CA GLN A 44 3.98 -0.18 -8.08
C GLN A 44 5.43 -0.48 -7.74
N ASP A 45 5.67 -1.12 -6.60
CA ASP A 45 7.00 -1.44 -6.12
C ASP A 45 7.03 -2.79 -5.39
N THR A 46 8.23 -3.25 -5.03
CA THR A 46 8.45 -4.41 -4.19
C THR A 46 9.64 -4.21 -3.27
N GLY A 47 9.69 -4.97 -2.18
CA GLY A 47 10.80 -4.94 -1.24
C GLY A 47 11.10 -6.34 -0.71
N SER A 48 12.37 -6.64 -0.48
CA SER A 48 12.78 -7.96 0.04
C SER A 48 12.19 -8.28 1.42
N ALA A 49 11.86 -7.25 2.21
CA ALA A 49 11.20 -7.36 3.52
C ALA A 49 9.66 -7.37 3.44
N ILE A 50 9.08 -7.18 2.25
CA ILE A 50 7.63 -7.11 2.04
C ILE A 50 7.17 -8.47 1.52
N THR A 51 6.84 -9.35 2.46
CA THR A 51 6.45 -10.73 2.17
C THR A 51 5.07 -11.04 2.73
N GLY A 52 4.31 -11.87 2.00
CA GLY A 52 3.00 -12.34 2.40
C GLY A 52 1.82 -11.64 1.70
N PRO A 53 0.61 -12.23 1.81
CA PRO A 53 -0.53 -11.85 0.99
C PRO A 53 -1.16 -10.50 1.37
N ALA A 54 -1.06 -10.07 2.64
CA ALA A 54 -1.62 -8.82 3.15
C ALA A 54 -0.53 -8.00 3.86
N ARG A 55 0.60 -7.80 3.16
CA ARG A 55 1.73 -6.98 3.60
C ARG A 55 2.05 -5.97 2.51
N ALA A 56 2.12 -4.70 2.89
CA ALA A 56 2.61 -3.64 2.02
C ALA A 56 3.46 -2.64 2.78
N ASP A 57 4.30 -1.95 2.03
CA ASP A 57 4.97 -0.72 2.46
C ASP A 57 4.29 0.48 1.80
N LEU A 58 3.96 1.50 2.59
CA LEU A 58 3.33 2.71 2.06
C LEU A 58 4.37 3.70 1.60
N PHE A 59 4.35 4.04 0.32
CA PHE A 59 5.16 5.15 -0.17
C PHE A 59 4.47 6.47 0.18
N ILE A 60 4.99 7.18 1.19
CA ILE A 60 4.42 8.46 1.65
C ILE A 60 5.19 9.70 1.17
N GLY A 61 6.22 9.51 0.36
CA GLY A 61 7.02 10.60 -0.22
C GLY A 61 8.51 10.41 -0.02
N SER A 62 9.26 11.50 -0.15
CA SER A 62 10.72 11.52 0.00
C SER A 62 11.16 12.71 0.84
N GLY A 63 12.31 12.59 1.50
CA GLY A 63 12.84 13.60 2.42
C GLY A 63 12.64 13.24 3.90
N ALA A 64 13.23 14.04 4.79
CA ALA A 64 13.29 13.75 6.23
C ALA A 64 11.90 13.61 6.87
N ALA A 65 10.98 14.54 6.58
CA ALA A 65 9.62 14.50 7.13
C ALA A 65 8.85 13.23 6.70
N ALA A 66 9.03 12.79 5.45
CA ALA A 66 8.45 11.52 4.99
C ALA A 66 9.12 10.33 5.71
N GLY A 67 10.42 10.37 5.98
CA GLY A 67 11.09 9.33 6.77
C GLY A 67 10.56 9.21 8.19
N GLU A 68 10.30 10.33 8.86
CA GLU A 68 9.75 10.36 10.22
C GLU A 68 8.35 9.73 10.29
N ILE A 69 7.46 10.11 9.36
CA ILE A 69 6.12 9.52 9.29
C ILE A 69 6.23 8.03 8.93
N ALA A 70 7.08 7.65 7.99
CA ALA A 70 7.20 6.26 7.53
C ALA A 70 7.69 5.34 8.66
N GLY A 71 8.64 5.83 9.46
CA GLY A 71 9.23 5.08 10.57
C GLY A 71 8.23 4.67 11.66
N VAL A 72 7.12 5.40 11.81
CA VAL A 72 6.07 5.07 12.78
C VAL A 72 4.96 4.19 12.21
N ILE A 73 4.94 3.93 10.90
CA ILE A 73 3.91 3.10 10.27
C ILE A 73 4.17 1.62 10.56
N ARG A 74 3.48 1.11 11.58
CA ARG A 74 3.41 -0.32 11.87
C ARG A 74 2.01 -0.70 12.34
N HIS A 75 1.04 -0.57 11.45
CA HIS A 75 -0.37 -0.71 11.77
C HIS A 75 -0.94 -1.98 11.13
N LYS A 76 -1.97 -2.53 11.76
CA LYS A 76 -2.82 -3.55 11.12
C LYS A 76 -3.67 -2.86 10.05
N ALA A 77 -3.92 -3.58 8.97
CA ALA A 77 -4.72 -3.07 7.87
C ALA A 77 -5.42 -4.23 7.16
N ASP A 78 -6.63 -3.97 6.68
CA ASP A 78 -7.36 -4.85 5.79
C ASP A 78 -7.04 -4.49 4.34
N PHE A 79 -6.81 -5.53 3.53
CA PHE A 79 -6.41 -5.41 2.13
C PHE A 79 -7.54 -5.92 1.25
N TYR A 80 -8.00 -5.07 0.34
CA TYR A 80 -9.00 -5.44 -0.66
C TYR A 80 -8.38 -5.28 -2.04
N ALA A 81 -8.11 -6.39 -2.72
CA ALA A 81 -7.61 -6.38 -4.09
C ALA A 81 -8.78 -6.11 -5.06
N LEU A 82 -8.64 -5.10 -5.91
CA LEU A 82 -9.61 -4.84 -6.97
C LEU A 82 -9.13 -5.53 -8.23
N VAL A 83 -9.88 -6.55 -8.65
CA VAL A 83 -9.61 -7.27 -9.89
C VAL A 83 -10.58 -6.85 -10.98
N PRO A 84 -10.14 -6.71 -12.23
CA PRO A 84 -11.04 -6.51 -13.36
C PRO A 84 -12.16 -7.55 -13.36
N ARG A 85 -13.41 -7.09 -13.53
CA ARG A 85 -14.60 -7.98 -13.47
C ARG A 85 -14.50 -9.18 -14.43
N GLY A 86 -13.88 -9.00 -15.60
CA GLY A 86 -13.68 -10.07 -16.57
C GLY A 86 -12.77 -11.22 -16.08
N LEU A 87 -11.96 -11.01 -15.04
CA LEU A 87 -11.15 -12.05 -14.42
C LEU A 87 -11.90 -12.81 -13.31
N LEU A 88 -13.04 -12.30 -12.86
CA LEU A 88 -13.88 -12.94 -11.85
C LEU A 88 -14.85 -13.97 -12.45
N GLY A 89 -14.90 -14.10 -13.78
CA GLY A 89 -15.74 -15.05 -14.49
C GLY A 89 -14.91 -15.98 -15.36
N GLY A 90 -15.05 -17.29 -15.12
CA GLY A 90 -15.09 -18.27 -16.20
C GLY A 90 -16.45 -18.21 -16.90
#